data_AF-A0A5D6W1G0-F1
#
_entry.id   AF-A0A5D6W1G0-F1
#
_cell.length_a   1.000
_cell.length_b   1.000
_cell.length_c   1.000
_cell.angle_alpha   90.00
_cell.angle_beta   90.00
_cell.angle_gamma   90.00
#
_symmetry.space_group_name_H-M   'P 1'
#
loop_
_entity.id
_entity.type
_entity.pdbx_description
1 polymer ?
#
loop_
_entity_poly.entity_id
_entity_poly.type
_entity_poly.pdbx_seq_one_letter_code
_entity_poly.pdbx_strand_id
1 'polypeptide(L)'
;MEEKQEWTCACGQKNSGNFCEMCGKPRPEAQPADGSNHEAMENTQPPVTTAMETQAQPTAQPADSVVTPEQAAEAEKAAQAAMELQQQAQQMPPLDATQSMPPVRELAPMPQQQPWQQGMPQQPMVQPQQPPYMAPPPPPGYGYGPMPPKKKHTTQILIGIVVALLIVAVGAFAYVRGAEDRYVAKCVKGEEVVTEVQNLLKETKDLNGDPDADATKDFVVRLDKAGENLDKLARDLKSSRTGSKYKDANQKLVEAVQLERSLIDDTKTVVNQPLDKGTDEVVKRVQANTKDLAERAGEIQIPKTDFATAMQLSALPDDLKAYINKKKAIEEQKRIEAERRAAEAEAARKQAIRDRQAARNQRIIDASNGVEFLATSVRRTSANRLDIDGYFYNGSYNSIQKVSSMTLNITLYNNGAQVYSDHFYFYNDMYLGSLSPKGRQNQSLWVTTNGQSIPEFDEFEVNSTNVHWTYWRNF
;
A
#
# COMPACT_ATOMS: atom_id res chain seq x y z
N MET A 1 -32.34 -13.17 -34.13
CA MET A 1 -31.31 -12.14 -33.88
C MET A 1 -31.52 -11.72 -32.44
N GLU A 2 -30.64 -12.16 -31.56
CA GLU A 2 -30.75 -11.92 -30.12
C GLU A 2 -30.15 -10.54 -29.82
N GLU A 3 -30.98 -9.58 -29.38
CA GLU A 3 -30.52 -8.24 -29.02
C GLU A 3 -29.66 -8.34 -27.74
N LYS A 4 -28.34 -8.12 -27.88
CA LYS A 4 -27.44 -8.00 -26.74
C LYS A 4 -27.78 -6.74 -25.96
N GLN A 5 -28.22 -6.89 -24.72
CA GLN A 5 -28.47 -5.77 -23.81
C GLN A 5 -27.16 -5.06 -23.45
N GLU A 6 -27.06 -3.77 -23.79
CA GLU A 6 -25.97 -2.90 -23.32
C GLU A 6 -26.19 -2.49 -21.86
N TRP A 7 -25.12 -2.43 -21.07
CA TRP A 7 -25.15 -1.90 -19.70
C TRP A 7 -23.98 -0.96 -19.44
N THR A 8 -24.18 0.03 -18.57
CA THR A 8 -23.13 0.99 -18.17
C THR A 8 -22.54 0.57 -16.83
N CYS A 9 -21.23 0.40 -16.79
CA CYS A 9 -20.49 0.09 -15.57
C CYS A 9 -20.38 1.33 -14.68
N ALA A 10 -20.21 1.14 -13.37
CA ALA A 10 -19.94 2.22 -12.41
C ALA A 10 -18.69 3.07 -12.74
N CYS A 11 -17.78 2.56 -13.59
CA CYS A 11 -16.64 3.33 -14.10
C CYS A 11 -16.96 4.18 -15.35
N GLY A 12 -18.22 4.22 -15.82
CA GLY A 12 -18.67 5.01 -16.97
C GLY A 12 -18.63 4.30 -18.33
N GLN A 13 -18.02 3.12 -18.43
CA GLN A 13 -17.91 2.38 -19.69
C GLN A 13 -19.22 1.66 -20.05
N LYS A 14 -19.65 1.76 -21.32
CA LYS A 14 -20.74 0.94 -21.88
C LYS A 14 -20.20 -0.40 -22.35
N ASN A 15 -20.85 -1.50 -21.93
CA ASN A 15 -20.41 -2.87 -22.21
C ASN A 15 -21.58 -3.72 -22.71
N SER A 16 -21.29 -4.76 -23.50
CA SER A 16 -22.27 -5.73 -24.01
C SER A 16 -22.02 -7.17 -23.53
N GLY A 17 -20.98 -7.40 -22.72
CA GLY A 17 -20.61 -8.69 -22.12
C GLY A 17 -20.88 -8.79 -20.62
N ASN A 18 -20.49 -9.89 -19.99
CA ASN A 18 -20.71 -10.13 -18.54
C ASN A 18 -19.78 -9.34 -17.63
N PHE A 19 -18.72 -8.73 -18.17
CA PHE A 19 -17.71 -7.97 -17.42
C PHE A 19 -17.45 -6.63 -18.09
N CYS A 20 -17.01 -5.65 -17.31
CA CYS A 20 -16.59 -4.36 -17.83
C CYS A 20 -15.21 -4.47 -18.51
N GLU A 21 -15.10 -4.02 -19.76
CA GLU A 21 -13.85 -4.05 -20.53
C GLU A 21 -12.78 -3.11 -19.96
N MET A 22 -13.18 -2.09 -19.21
CA MET A 22 -12.25 -1.12 -18.59
C MET A 22 -11.78 -1.52 -17.20
N CYS A 23 -12.67 -2.03 -16.34
CA CYS A 23 -12.33 -2.27 -14.93
C CYS A 23 -12.49 -3.73 -14.47
N GLY A 24 -12.92 -4.63 -15.35
CA GLY A 24 -13.06 -6.07 -15.08
C GLY A 24 -14.20 -6.46 -14.14
N LYS A 25 -14.99 -5.51 -13.63
CA LYS A 25 -16.10 -5.81 -12.71
C LYS A 25 -17.27 -6.52 -13.42
N PRO A 26 -17.92 -7.52 -12.79
CA PRO A 26 -19.05 -8.22 -13.38
C PRO A 26 -20.27 -7.29 -13.53
N ARG A 27 -21.15 -7.62 -14.48
CA ARG A 27 -22.45 -6.96 -14.66
C ARG A 27 -23.28 -7.13 -13.38
N PRO A 28 -23.87 -6.05 -12.83
CA PRO A 28 -24.80 -6.16 -11.70
C PRO A 28 -25.96 -7.08 -12.07
N GLU A 29 -26.21 -8.10 -11.25
CA GLU A 29 -27.38 -8.97 -11.42
C GLU A 29 -28.66 -8.16 -11.15
N ALA A 30 -29.59 -8.19 -12.10
CA ALA A 30 -30.88 -7.53 -11.93
C ALA A 30 -31.68 -8.27 -10.84
N GLN A 31 -31.94 -7.61 -9.71
CA GLN A 31 -32.86 -8.12 -8.70
C GLN A 31 -34.29 -8.14 -9.29
N PRO A 32 -35.08 -9.21 -9.06
CA PRO A 32 -36.44 -9.27 -9.55
C PRO A 32 -37.34 -8.28 -8.79
N ALA A 33 -38.16 -7.55 -9.57
CA ALA A 33 -39.22 -6.69 -9.06
C ALA A 33 -40.31 -7.55 -8.40
N ASP A 34 -40.47 -7.42 -7.09
CA ASP A 34 -41.63 -7.93 -6.37
C ASP A 34 -42.69 -6.83 -6.27
N GLY A 35 -43.89 -7.16 -6.71
CA GLY A 35 -45.06 -6.30 -6.67
C GLY A 35 -46.17 -6.98 -5.89
N SER A 36 -46.68 -6.31 -4.87
CA SER A 36 -48.03 -6.54 -4.37
C SER A 36 -48.53 -5.33 -3.57
N ASN A 37 -49.63 -4.76 -4.05
CA ASN A 37 -50.48 -3.76 -3.38
C ASN A 37 -51.43 -4.41 -2.35
N HIS A 38 -52.08 -3.55 -1.56
CA HIS A 38 -53.29 -3.72 -0.70
C HIS A 38 -53.00 -4.15 0.76
N GLU A 39 -53.57 -3.57 1.84
CA GLU A 39 -54.70 -2.63 2.02
C GLU A 39 -54.69 -2.01 3.44
N ALA A 40 -55.66 -1.14 3.69
CA ALA A 40 -55.88 -0.16 4.76
C ALA A 40 -55.82 -0.58 6.25
N MET A 41 -55.77 0.45 7.11
CA MET A 41 -56.08 0.59 8.56
C MET A 41 -54.85 1.13 9.32
N GLU A 42 -54.92 2.07 10.26
CA GLU A 42 -55.99 2.81 10.91
C GLU A 42 -55.35 4.01 11.62
N ASN A 43 -56.15 5.05 11.79
CA ASN A 43 -55.90 6.30 12.48
C ASN A 43 -55.44 6.12 13.94
N THR A 44 -54.29 6.68 14.33
CA THR A 44 -54.10 7.22 15.69
C THR A 44 -52.92 8.18 15.79
N GLN A 45 -53.21 9.45 16.07
CA GLN A 45 -52.25 10.42 16.61
C GLN A 45 -51.82 10.02 18.03
N PRO A 46 -50.55 10.26 18.41
CA PRO A 46 -50.19 10.41 19.81
C PRO A 46 -50.04 11.89 20.22
N PRO A 47 -50.12 12.17 21.54
CA PRO A 47 -50.65 13.43 22.06
C PRO A 47 -49.60 14.54 22.20
N VAL A 48 -50.13 15.76 22.20
CA VAL A 48 -49.49 17.00 22.63
C VAL A 48 -49.09 16.87 24.10
N THR A 49 -47.80 16.89 24.39
CA THR A 49 -47.28 17.11 25.74
C THR A 49 -46.78 18.54 25.87
N THR A 50 -47.52 19.30 26.66
CA THR A 50 -47.12 20.57 27.28
C THR A 50 -45.79 20.42 28.02
N ALA A 51 -44.78 21.22 27.65
CA ALA A 51 -43.58 21.42 28.45
C ALA A 51 -43.28 22.92 28.53
N MET A 52 -43.48 23.40 29.76
CA MET A 52 -43.08 24.63 30.43
C MET A 52 -41.99 25.49 29.76
N GLU A 53 -42.30 26.78 29.65
CA GLU A 53 -41.33 27.88 29.56
C GLU A 53 -40.27 27.76 30.65
N THR A 54 -39.00 27.84 30.25
CA THR A 54 -37.90 28.26 31.11
C THR A 54 -37.06 29.24 30.31
N GLN A 55 -37.00 30.46 30.82
CA GLN A 55 -36.19 31.56 30.30
C GLN A 55 -34.70 31.22 30.44
N ALA A 56 -33.93 31.39 29.36
CA ALA A 56 -32.47 31.42 29.40
C ALA A 56 -31.93 32.54 28.50
N GLN A 57 -31.17 33.43 29.11
CA GLN A 57 -30.38 34.52 28.52
C GLN A 57 -29.23 34.00 27.62
N PRO A 58 -28.67 34.87 26.76
CA PRO A 58 -27.79 34.45 25.67
C PRO A 58 -26.36 34.21 26.13
N THR A 59 -25.72 33.14 25.64
CA THR A 59 -24.30 32.86 25.84
C THR A 59 -23.55 32.77 24.51
N ALA A 60 -22.41 33.48 24.50
CA ALA A 60 -21.16 33.26 23.77
C ALA A 60 -21.12 33.33 22.23
N GLN A 61 -20.47 34.42 21.76
CA GLN A 61 -19.81 34.53 20.46
C GLN A 61 -18.59 33.58 20.37
N PRO A 62 -18.21 33.08 19.19
CA PRO A 62 -16.96 32.35 19.00
C PRO A 62 -15.75 33.31 19.01
N ALA A 63 -14.68 32.90 19.66
CA ALA A 63 -13.44 33.67 19.85
C ALA A 63 -12.64 33.78 18.54
N ASP A 64 -12.30 35.02 18.17
CA ASP A 64 -11.28 35.35 17.19
C ASP A 64 -9.91 34.83 17.66
N SER A 65 -9.24 34.07 16.81
CA SER A 65 -7.85 33.67 17.01
C SER A 65 -6.95 34.87 16.71
N VAL A 66 -6.57 35.60 17.75
CA VAL A 66 -5.61 36.72 17.66
C VAL A 66 -4.22 36.13 17.39
N VAL A 67 -3.74 36.26 16.15
CA VAL A 67 -2.34 36.00 15.79
C VAL A 67 -1.45 36.92 16.63
N THR A 68 -0.50 36.35 17.37
CA THR A 68 0.39 37.18 18.19
C THR A 68 1.38 37.94 17.30
N PRO A 69 1.87 39.12 17.73
CA PRO A 69 2.88 39.87 17.00
C PRO A 69 4.15 39.05 16.68
N GLU A 70 4.45 38.07 17.53
CA GLU A 70 5.58 37.14 17.37
C GLU A 70 5.36 36.16 16.21
N GLN A 71 4.15 35.61 16.06
CA GLN A 71 3.78 34.74 14.95
C GLN A 71 3.72 35.50 13.61
N ALA A 72 3.32 36.79 13.64
CA ALA A 72 3.37 37.64 12.46
C ALA A 72 4.82 37.95 12.02
N ALA A 73 5.72 38.19 12.98
CA ALA A 73 7.14 38.43 12.69
C ALA A 73 7.85 37.17 12.15
N GLU A 74 7.52 35.98 12.66
CA GLU A 74 8.06 34.72 12.12
C GLU A 74 7.55 34.43 10.70
N ALA A 75 6.29 34.70 10.41
CA ALA A 75 5.72 34.55 9.07
C ALA A 75 6.38 35.52 8.06
N GLU A 76 6.66 36.76 8.48
CA GLU A 76 7.34 37.74 7.64
C GLU A 76 8.80 37.34 7.36
N LYS A 77 9.50 36.82 8.38
CA LYS A 77 10.87 36.30 8.23
C LYS A 77 10.93 35.06 7.32
N ALA A 78 9.95 34.17 7.41
CA ALA A 78 9.83 33.01 6.51
C ALA A 78 9.55 33.44 5.05
N ALA A 79 8.71 34.45 4.85
CA ALA A 79 8.42 35.01 3.53
C ALA A 79 9.67 35.67 2.90
N GLN A 80 10.46 36.39 3.70
CA GLN A 80 11.72 37.00 3.24
C GLN A 80 12.76 35.94 2.87
N ALA A 81 12.92 34.90 3.68
CA ALA A 81 13.84 33.79 3.39
C ALA A 81 13.45 33.02 2.10
N ALA A 82 12.15 32.84 1.86
CA ALA A 82 11.65 32.21 0.63
C ALA A 82 11.95 33.05 -0.61
N MET A 83 11.81 34.39 -0.50
CA MET A 83 12.09 35.32 -1.59
C MET A 83 13.59 35.36 -1.93
N GLU A 84 14.47 35.26 -0.92
CA GLU A 84 15.93 35.21 -1.10
C GLU A 84 16.38 33.91 -1.78
N LEU A 85 15.80 32.76 -1.41
CA LEU A 85 16.03 31.47 -2.08
C LEU A 85 15.59 31.50 -3.55
N GLN A 86 14.47 32.17 -3.85
CA GLN A 86 13.99 32.34 -5.22
C GLN A 86 14.91 33.25 -6.05
N GLN A 87 15.50 34.27 -5.43
CA GLN A 87 16.51 35.12 -6.08
C GLN A 87 17.83 34.38 -6.34
N GLN A 88 18.28 33.53 -5.41
CA GLN A 88 19.47 32.68 -5.61
C GLN A 88 19.25 31.68 -6.74
N ALA A 89 18.05 31.11 -6.86
CA ALA A 89 17.73 30.19 -7.94
C ALA A 89 17.76 30.84 -9.34
N GLN A 90 17.49 32.14 -9.42
CA GLN A 90 17.57 32.92 -10.68
C GLN A 90 19.00 33.33 -11.04
N GLN A 91 19.95 33.25 -10.10
CA GLN A 91 21.36 33.59 -10.32
C GLN A 91 22.24 32.37 -10.63
N MET A 92 21.69 31.16 -10.55
CA MET A 92 22.39 29.96 -11.01
C MET A 92 22.52 29.99 -12.54
N PRO A 93 23.74 29.87 -13.10
CA PRO A 93 23.89 29.73 -14.55
C PRO A 93 23.18 28.44 -15.00
N PRO A 94 22.64 28.41 -16.24
CA PRO A 94 22.05 27.18 -16.77
C PRO A 94 23.09 26.07 -16.71
N LEU A 95 22.69 24.91 -16.17
CA LEU A 95 23.49 23.69 -16.24
C LEU A 95 23.73 23.38 -17.71
N ASP A 96 24.96 23.62 -18.15
CA ASP A 96 25.41 23.29 -19.49
C ASP A 96 25.40 21.77 -19.64
N ALA A 97 24.36 21.24 -20.29
CA ALA A 97 24.18 19.81 -20.56
C ALA A 97 25.16 19.27 -21.61
N THR A 98 26.33 19.90 -21.79
CA THR A 98 27.37 19.48 -22.73
C THR A 98 28.77 19.41 -22.09
N GLN A 99 28.87 18.93 -20.85
CA GLN A 99 30.14 18.36 -20.36
C GLN A 99 30.15 16.84 -20.51
N SER A 100 30.64 16.41 -21.67
CA SER A 100 31.48 15.23 -21.88
C SER A 100 31.32 14.08 -20.87
N MET A 101 30.38 13.18 -21.15
CA MET A 101 30.52 11.79 -20.69
C MET A 101 31.78 11.20 -21.33
N PRO A 102 32.61 10.43 -20.60
CA PRO A 102 33.67 9.66 -21.21
C PRO A 102 33.05 8.66 -22.20
N PRO A 103 33.72 8.34 -23.32
CA PRO A 103 33.16 7.43 -24.31
C PRO A 103 32.92 6.07 -23.65
N VAL A 104 31.67 5.61 -23.76
CA VAL A 104 31.30 4.23 -23.45
C VAL A 104 32.19 3.35 -24.34
N ARG A 105 33.08 2.58 -23.71
CA ARG A 105 33.82 1.52 -24.39
C ARG A 105 32.77 0.57 -24.97
N GLU A 106 32.69 0.56 -26.29
CA GLU A 106 31.93 -0.41 -27.05
C GLU A 106 32.43 -1.80 -26.65
N LEU A 107 31.65 -2.47 -25.81
CA LEU A 107 31.89 -3.86 -25.47
C LEU A 107 31.70 -4.64 -26.77
N ALA A 108 32.80 -5.22 -27.24
CA ALA A 108 32.82 -6.16 -28.35
C ALA A 108 31.68 -7.18 -28.20
N PRO A 109 31.00 -7.59 -29.29
CA PRO A 109 29.96 -8.59 -29.21
C PRO A 109 30.53 -9.87 -28.61
N MET A 110 29.95 -10.31 -27.49
CA MET A 110 30.21 -11.64 -26.94
C MET A 110 29.93 -12.69 -28.02
N PRO A 111 30.83 -13.66 -28.24
CA PRO A 111 30.56 -14.73 -29.18
C PRO A 111 29.39 -15.58 -28.67
N GLN A 112 28.41 -15.79 -29.55
CA GLN A 112 27.34 -16.77 -29.35
C GLN A 112 27.96 -18.12 -28.94
N GLN A 113 27.57 -18.63 -27.78
CA GLN A 113 27.82 -20.02 -27.45
C GLN A 113 27.00 -20.89 -28.40
N GLN A 114 27.69 -21.56 -29.32
CA GLN A 114 27.13 -22.67 -30.07
C GLN A 114 26.82 -23.84 -29.13
N PRO A 115 25.74 -24.59 -29.38
CA PRO A 115 25.42 -25.77 -28.59
C PRO A 115 26.49 -26.85 -28.84
N TRP A 116 27.03 -27.40 -27.77
CA TRP A 116 27.91 -28.57 -27.83
C TRP A 116 27.12 -29.77 -28.36
N GLN A 117 27.25 -30.05 -29.66
CA GLN A 117 27.02 -31.37 -30.25
C GLN A 117 28.36 -31.92 -30.72
N GLN A 118 28.82 -32.97 -30.04
CA GLN A 118 29.70 -34.08 -30.47
C GLN A 118 30.03 -34.84 -29.18
N GLY A 119 29.52 -36.04 -28.93
CA GLY A 119 29.78 -37.23 -29.73
C GLY A 119 30.74 -38.12 -28.93
N MET A 120 30.28 -38.68 -27.81
CA MET A 120 31.02 -39.71 -27.08
C MET A 120 30.59 -41.10 -27.58
N PRO A 121 31.54 -42.03 -27.83
CA PRO A 121 31.21 -43.39 -28.24
C PRO A 121 30.56 -44.15 -27.07
N GLN A 122 29.41 -44.75 -27.34
CA GLN A 122 28.74 -45.63 -26.39
C GLN A 122 29.57 -46.90 -26.17
N GLN A 123 29.88 -47.20 -24.91
CA GLN A 123 30.21 -48.56 -24.50
C GLN A 123 28.91 -49.29 -24.15
N PRO A 124 28.67 -50.51 -24.66
CA PRO A 124 27.47 -51.25 -24.35
C PRO A 124 27.50 -51.71 -22.88
N MET A 125 26.49 -51.27 -22.12
CA MET A 125 26.23 -51.77 -20.78
C MET A 125 25.71 -53.21 -20.87
N VAL A 126 26.49 -54.15 -20.34
CA VAL A 126 26.04 -55.52 -20.09
C VAL A 126 25.16 -55.50 -18.83
N GLN A 127 23.89 -55.84 -18.99
CA GLN A 127 22.96 -56.08 -17.88
C GLN A 127 23.35 -57.36 -17.13
N PRO A 128 23.43 -57.36 -15.79
CA PRO A 128 23.35 -58.61 -15.03
C PRO A 128 21.89 -59.08 -15.04
N GLN A 129 21.62 -60.18 -15.75
CA GLN A 129 20.35 -60.89 -15.64
C GLN A 129 20.16 -61.40 -14.21
N GLN A 130 18.98 -61.15 -13.64
CA GLN A 130 18.53 -61.77 -12.40
C GLN A 130 18.37 -63.29 -12.62
N PRO A 131 18.87 -64.16 -11.74
CA PRO A 131 18.51 -65.56 -11.77
C PRO A 131 17.04 -65.77 -11.34
N PRO A 132 16.32 -66.74 -11.93
CA PRO A 132 14.92 -66.99 -11.61
C PRO A 132 14.75 -67.53 -10.18
N TYR A 133 13.71 -67.04 -9.50
CA TYR A 133 13.20 -67.58 -8.24
C TYR A 133 12.84 -69.07 -8.41
N MET A 134 13.56 -69.95 -7.70
CA MET A 134 13.12 -71.33 -7.46
C MET A 134 12.43 -71.40 -6.11
N ALA A 135 11.20 -71.91 -6.10
CA ALA A 135 10.46 -72.22 -4.88
C ALA A 135 11.19 -73.33 -4.08
N PRO A 136 11.27 -73.24 -2.75
CA PRO A 136 11.84 -74.31 -1.94
C PRO A 136 10.93 -75.57 -1.97
N PRO A 137 11.49 -76.79 -2.01
CA PRO A 137 10.72 -78.02 -1.93
C PRO A 137 10.09 -78.22 -0.54
N PRO A 138 8.97 -78.97 -0.44
CA PRO A 138 8.34 -79.26 0.84
C PRO A 138 9.23 -80.15 1.73
N PRO A 139 9.12 -80.04 3.06
CA PRO A 139 9.94 -80.82 3.99
C PRO A 139 9.58 -82.31 3.92
N PRO A 140 10.58 -83.22 3.89
CA PRO A 140 10.35 -84.66 4.01
C PRO A 140 9.85 -85.04 5.41
N GLY A 141 8.91 -85.99 5.42
CA GLY A 141 8.16 -86.41 6.60
C GLY A 141 8.98 -86.99 7.75
N TYR A 142 8.44 -86.83 8.94
CA TYR A 142 8.93 -87.39 10.19
C TYR A 142 8.87 -88.93 10.16
N GLY A 143 10.03 -89.57 10.05
CA GLY A 143 10.20 -90.98 10.40
C GLY A 143 10.55 -91.12 11.87
N TYR A 144 9.72 -91.82 12.64
CA TYR A 144 10.02 -92.23 14.01
C TYR A 144 11.15 -93.28 14.00
N GLY A 145 12.31 -92.92 14.54
CA GLY A 145 13.41 -93.83 14.87
C GLY A 145 13.62 -93.89 16.39
N PRO A 146 14.03 -95.04 16.95
CA PRO A 146 14.07 -95.28 18.39
C PRO A 146 15.16 -94.46 19.11
N MET A 147 14.79 -93.96 20.29
CA MET A 147 15.63 -93.15 21.18
C MET A 147 16.97 -93.82 21.54
N PRO A 148 18.11 -93.11 21.49
CA PRO A 148 19.34 -93.51 22.14
C PRO A 148 19.39 -93.01 23.61
N PRO A 149 20.17 -93.68 24.48
CA PRO A 149 19.99 -93.62 25.92
C PRO A 149 20.49 -92.32 26.54
N LYS A 150 19.81 -91.90 27.62
CA LYS A 150 20.17 -90.79 28.51
C LYS A 150 21.66 -90.84 28.87
N LYS A 151 22.43 -89.85 28.41
CA LYS A 151 23.71 -89.45 29.03
C LYS A 151 23.59 -88.01 29.53
N LYS A 152 23.92 -87.82 30.80
CA LYS A 152 23.89 -86.54 31.51
C LYS A 152 24.98 -85.62 30.94
N HIS A 153 24.60 -84.64 30.12
CA HIS A 153 25.45 -83.50 29.75
C HIS A 153 24.67 -82.18 29.86
N THR A 154 23.99 -82.01 30.99
CA THR A 154 23.21 -80.80 31.32
C THR A 154 24.10 -79.56 31.47
N THR A 155 25.41 -79.73 31.65
CA THR A 155 26.37 -78.63 31.86
C THR A 155 26.92 -78.04 30.54
N GLN A 156 26.88 -78.76 29.42
CA GLN A 156 27.43 -78.26 28.13
C GLN A 156 26.39 -77.56 27.24
N ILE A 157 25.09 -77.85 27.42
CA ILE A 157 24.00 -77.17 26.69
C ILE A 157 23.74 -75.77 27.27
N LEU A 158 23.90 -75.59 28.60
CA LEU A 158 23.74 -74.29 29.26
C LEU A 158 24.83 -73.27 28.86
N ILE A 159 26.08 -73.71 28.69
CA ILE A 159 27.19 -72.84 28.28
C ILE A 159 27.02 -72.37 26.83
N GLY A 160 26.54 -73.24 25.93
CA GLY A 160 26.26 -72.88 24.53
C GLY A 160 25.13 -71.84 24.38
N ILE A 161 24.07 -71.95 25.18
CA ILE A 161 22.95 -70.99 25.17
C ILE A 161 23.37 -69.64 25.77
N VAL A 162 24.17 -69.64 26.84
CA VAL A 162 24.67 -68.41 27.46
C VAL A 162 25.65 -67.68 26.54
N VAL A 163 26.54 -68.39 25.85
CA VAL A 163 27.48 -67.77 24.87
C VAL A 163 26.73 -67.26 23.64
N ALA A 164 25.73 -67.98 23.13
CA ALA A 164 24.89 -67.50 22.02
C ALA A 164 24.06 -66.26 22.41
N LEU A 165 23.46 -66.24 23.61
CA LEU A 165 22.76 -65.07 24.13
C LEU A 165 23.70 -63.90 24.40
N LEU A 166 24.94 -64.14 24.84
CA LEU A 166 25.95 -63.10 25.00
C LEU A 166 26.43 -62.56 23.65
N ILE A 167 26.58 -63.38 22.61
CA ILE A 167 26.94 -62.90 21.25
C ILE A 167 25.78 -62.12 20.63
N VAL A 168 24.53 -62.57 20.82
CA VAL A 168 23.35 -61.80 20.41
C VAL A 168 23.22 -60.51 21.22
N ALA A 169 23.53 -60.53 22.52
CA ALA A 169 23.52 -59.35 23.37
C ALA A 169 24.66 -58.38 23.02
N VAL A 170 25.87 -58.86 22.72
CA VAL A 170 27.02 -58.05 22.27
C VAL A 170 26.78 -57.51 20.86
N GLY A 171 26.20 -58.31 19.96
CA GLY A 171 25.78 -57.87 18.63
C GLY A 171 24.64 -56.86 18.69
N ALA A 172 23.65 -57.07 19.55
CA ALA A 172 22.59 -56.10 19.84
C ALA A 172 23.16 -54.83 20.49
N PHE A 173 24.14 -54.95 21.39
CA PHE A 173 24.78 -53.83 22.07
C PHE A 173 25.67 -53.02 21.11
N ALA A 174 26.41 -53.67 20.21
CA ALA A 174 27.18 -53.02 19.16
C ALA A 174 26.26 -52.36 18.10
N TYR A 175 25.16 -53.02 17.74
CA TYR A 175 24.13 -52.46 16.87
C TYR A 175 23.43 -51.24 17.49
N VAL A 176 23.11 -51.30 18.79
CA VAL A 176 22.51 -50.19 19.55
C VAL A 176 23.51 -49.03 19.68
N ARG A 177 24.78 -49.28 19.99
CA ARG A 177 25.83 -48.22 20.00
C ARG A 177 26.00 -47.57 18.62
N GLY A 178 26.06 -48.35 17.54
CA GLY A 178 26.13 -47.83 16.18
C GLY A 178 24.83 -47.13 15.70
N ALA A 179 23.68 -47.43 16.29
CA ALA A 179 22.43 -46.71 16.05
C ALA A 179 22.40 -45.38 16.82
N GLU A 180 22.93 -45.34 18.05
CA GLU A 180 23.08 -44.12 18.85
C GLU A 180 23.98 -43.09 18.15
N ASP A 181 25.14 -43.51 17.63
CA ASP A 181 26.05 -42.62 16.90
C ASP A 181 25.43 -42.04 15.62
N ARG A 182 24.61 -42.84 14.92
CA ARG A 182 23.88 -42.40 13.74
C ARG A 182 22.78 -41.40 14.08
N TYR A 183 22.08 -41.56 15.20
CA TYR A 183 21.09 -40.60 15.67
C TYR A 183 21.74 -39.26 16.01
N VAL A 184 22.80 -39.28 16.82
CA VAL A 184 23.55 -38.07 17.19
C VAL A 184 24.06 -37.32 15.94
N ALA A 185 24.63 -38.04 14.96
CA ALA A 185 25.07 -37.43 13.71
C ALA A 185 23.93 -36.78 12.90
N LYS A 186 22.70 -37.30 12.97
CA LYS A 186 21.52 -36.65 12.37
C LYS A 186 21.16 -35.37 13.11
N CYS A 187 21.22 -35.37 14.44
CA CYS A 187 20.93 -34.18 15.24
C CYS A 187 21.93 -33.06 14.96
N VAL A 188 23.22 -33.37 14.79
CA VAL A 188 24.23 -32.37 14.36
C VAL A 188 23.85 -31.71 13.03
N LYS A 189 23.41 -32.50 12.04
CA LYS A 189 22.89 -31.93 10.77
C LYS A 189 21.59 -31.16 10.96
N GLY A 190 20.75 -31.59 11.90
CA GLY A 190 19.53 -30.86 12.26
C GLY A 190 19.83 -29.49 12.85
N GLU A 191 20.87 -29.39 13.67
CA GLU A 191 21.36 -28.12 14.23
C GLU A 191 21.82 -27.15 13.14
N GLU A 192 22.51 -27.65 12.11
CA GLU A 192 22.89 -26.85 10.93
C GLU A 192 21.64 -26.25 10.27
N VAL A 193 20.60 -27.05 10.05
CA VAL A 193 19.34 -26.59 9.44
C VAL A 193 18.66 -25.51 10.27
N VAL A 194 18.50 -25.71 11.58
CA VAL A 194 17.83 -24.69 12.43
C VAL A 194 18.70 -23.43 12.59
N THR A 195 20.03 -23.56 12.52
CA THR A 195 20.93 -22.38 12.50
C THR A 195 20.77 -21.57 11.22
N GLU A 196 20.62 -22.21 10.06
CA GLU A 196 20.29 -21.53 8.79
C GLU A 196 18.97 -20.77 8.89
N VAL A 197 17.94 -21.39 9.49
CA VAL A 197 16.64 -20.75 9.74
C VAL A 197 16.77 -19.55 10.66
N GLN A 198 17.53 -19.69 11.75
CA GLN A 198 17.76 -18.60 12.68
C GLN A 198 18.43 -17.41 12.02
N ASN A 199 19.47 -17.66 11.21
CA ASN A 199 20.17 -16.62 10.47
C ASN A 199 19.26 -15.94 9.46
N LEU A 200 18.44 -16.72 8.75
CA LEU A 200 17.45 -16.17 7.82
C LEU A 200 16.43 -15.30 8.56
N LEU A 201 15.81 -15.77 9.63
CA LEU A 201 14.81 -15.00 10.39
C LEU A 201 15.39 -13.71 10.97
N LYS A 202 16.69 -13.66 11.31
CA LYS A 202 17.39 -12.44 11.76
C LYS A 202 17.51 -11.38 10.65
N GLU A 203 17.38 -11.73 9.37
CA GLU A 203 17.37 -10.76 8.26
C GLU A 203 16.10 -9.90 8.23
N THR A 204 15.05 -10.29 8.96
CA THR A 204 13.79 -9.51 9.08
C THR A 204 14.06 -8.05 9.45
N LYS A 205 15.04 -7.79 10.32
CA LYS A 205 15.43 -6.44 10.77
C LYS A 205 15.90 -5.53 9.62
N ASP A 206 16.51 -6.13 8.60
CA ASP A 206 17.16 -5.44 7.48
C ASP A 206 16.17 -5.15 6.35
N LEU A 207 14.97 -5.75 6.38
CA LEU A 207 13.91 -5.48 5.41
C LEU A 207 13.39 -4.05 5.51
N ASN A 208 12.98 -3.49 4.38
CA ASN A 208 12.58 -2.09 4.24
C ASN A 208 11.13 -1.78 4.67
N GLY A 209 10.34 -2.79 5.04
CA GLY A 209 8.92 -2.62 5.35
C GLY A 209 8.00 -2.70 4.15
N ASP A 210 8.50 -2.91 2.93
CA ASP A 210 7.68 -2.97 1.72
C ASP A 210 7.52 -4.42 1.22
N PRO A 211 6.30 -5.00 1.27
CA PRO A 211 6.03 -6.35 0.78
C PRO A 211 6.35 -6.52 -0.72
N ASP A 212 6.27 -5.44 -1.48
CA ASP A 212 6.46 -5.46 -2.92
C ASP A 212 7.92 -5.33 -3.35
N ALA A 213 8.83 -5.00 -2.44
CA ALA A 213 10.25 -4.89 -2.74
C ALA A 213 10.88 -6.24 -3.07
N ASP A 214 11.80 -6.27 -4.05
CA ASP A 214 12.44 -7.50 -4.51
C ASP A 214 13.17 -8.23 -3.37
N ALA A 215 13.83 -7.50 -2.48
CA ALA A 215 14.48 -8.07 -1.30
C ALA A 215 13.50 -8.79 -0.36
N THR A 216 12.31 -8.22 -0.18
CA THR A 216 11.25 -8.83 0.64
C THR A 216 10.67 -10.08 -0.02
N LYS A 217 10.45 -10.03 -1.34
CA LYS A 217 9.96 -11.18 -2.10
C LYS A 217 10.97 -12.34 -2.09
N ASP A 218 12.26 -12.04 -2.30
CA ASP A 218 13.33 -13.03 -2.20
C ASP A 218 13.41 -13.64 -0.79
N PHE A 219 13.33 -12.80 0.24
CA PHE A 219 13.28 -13.25 1.63
C PHE A 219 12.12 -14.23 1.88
N VAL A 220 10.91 -13.94 1.40
CA VAL A 220 9.75 -14.83 1.53
C VAL A 220 9.97 -16.17 0.81
N VAL A 221 10.60 -16.18 -0.38
CA VAL A 221 10.96 -17.42 -1.09
C VAL A 221 11.96 -18.25 -0.29
N ARG A 222 12.97 -17.60 0.30
CA ARG A 222 13.95 -18.29 1.16
C ARG A 222 13.29 -18.85 2.44
N LEU A 223 12.31 -18.14 3.01
CA LEU A 223 11.51 -18.64 4.13
C LEU A 223 10.72 -19.89 3.77
N ASP A 224 10.11 -19.94 2.59
CA ASP A 224 9.43 -21.15 2.11
C ASP A 224 10.40 -22.32 2.02
N LYS A 225 11.62 -22.08 1.49
CA LYS A 225 12.64 -23.13 1.39
C LYS A 225 13.14 -23.61 2.75
N ALA A 226 13.35 -22.69 3.67
CA ALA A 226 13.69 -22.98 5.07
C ALA A 226 12.59 -23.83 5.74
N GLY A 227 11.31 -23.49 5.51
CA GLY A 227 10.17 -24.27 5.99
C GLY A 227 10.17 -25.71 5.48
N GLU A 228 10.41 -25.92 4.17
CA GLU A 228 10.53 -27.27 3.60
C GLU A 228 11.66 -28.10 4.25
N ASN A 229 12.79 -27.46 4.57
CA ASN A 229 13.93 -28.10 5.22
C ASN A 229 13.58 -28.52 6.66
N LEU A 230 12.88 -27.67 7.42
CA LEU A 230 12.37 -28.02 8.76
C LEU A 230 11.35 -29.15 8.70
N ASP A 231 10.44 -29.13 7.72
CA ASP A 231 9.46 -30.21 7.53
C ASP A 231 10.15 -31.55 7.24
N LYS A 232 11.21 -31.53 6.44
CA LYS A 232 12.04 -32.71 6.18
C LYS A 232 12.76 -33.17 7.45
N LEU A 233 13.39 -32.26 8.19
CA LEU A 233 14.05 -32.57 9.46
C LEU A 233 13.07 -33.20 10.46
N ALA A 234 11.88 -32.61 10.63
CA ALA A 234 10.84 -33.14 11.51
C ALA A 234 10.41 -34.56 11.11
N ARG A 235 10.26 -34.85 9.81
CA ARG A 235 9.95 -36.21 9.32
C ARG A 235 11.09 -37.20 9.60
N ASP A 236 12.35 -36.78 9.39
CA ASP A 236 13.52 -37.62 9.63
C ASP A 236 13.74 -37.92 11.11
N LEU A 237 13.44 -36.96 12.00
CA LEU A 237 13.48 -37.13 13.45
C LEU A 237 12.34 -38.04 13.95
N LYS A 238 11.11 -37.85 13.46
CA LYS A 238 9.95 -38.71 13.80
C LYS A 238 10.15 -40.17 13.38
N SER A 239 10.79 -40.40 12.24
CA SER A 239 11.08 -41.75 11.74
C SER A 239 12.34 -42.39 12.34
N SER A 240 13.12 -41.64 13.13
CA SER A 240 14.36 -42.15 13.71
C SER A 240 14.08 -43.11 14.87
N ARG A 241 14.68 -44.31 14.80
CA ARG A 241 14.65 -45.29 15.90
C ARG A 241 15.61 -44.86 17.00
N THR A 242 15.10 -44.15 17.99
CA THR A 242 15.84 -43.77 19.19
C THR A 242 15.74 -44.86 20.25
N GLY A 243 16.87 -45.26 20.85
CA GLY A 243 16.84 -46.03 22.10
C GLY A 243 16.16 -45.25 23.23
N SER A 244 15.89 -45.92 24.37
CA SER A 244 15.24 -45.28 25.54
C SER A 244 15.96 -44.01 26.00
N LYS A 245 17.28 -43.96 25.85
CA LYS A 245 18.16 -42.83 26.17
C LYS A 245 17.75 -41.51 25.52
N TYR A 246 17.35 -41.52 24.25
CA TYR A 246 17.09 -40.29 23.47
C TYR A 246 15.61 -40.06 23.14
N LYS A 247 14.72 -40.94 23.61
CA LYS A 247 13.30 -40.88 23.25
C LYS A 247 12.66 -39.54 23.63
N ASP A 248 12.92 -39.07 24.85
CA ASP A 248 12.38 -37.81 25.36
C ASP A 248 13.02 -36.59 24.64
N ALA A 249 14.36 -36.56 24.57
CA ALA A 249 15.07 -35.49 23.87
C ALA A 249 14.69 -35.36 22.38
N ASN A 250 14.47 -36.48 21.68
CA ASN A 250 14.00 -36.47 20.29
C ASN A 250 12.58 -35.92 20.17
N GLN A 251 11.68 -36.27 21.10
CA GLN A 251 10.32 -35.77 21.09
C GLN A 251 10.32 -34.23 21.27
N LYS A 252 11.10 -33.72 22.23
CA LYS A 252 11.27 -32.28 22.45
C LYS A 252 11.86 -31.58 21.22
N LEU A 253 12.87 -32.18 20.59
CA LEU A 253 13.46 -31.65 19.36
C LEU A 253 12.46 -31.60 18.20
N VAL A 254 11.65 -32.64 18.02
CA VAL A 254 10.58 -32.65 17.00
C VAL A 254 9.59 -31.52 17.25
N GLU A 255 9.14 -31.33 18.50
CA GLU A 255 8.20 -30.27 18.86
C GLU A 255 8.81 -28.87 18.66
N ALA A 256 10.08 -28.69 19.04
CA ALA A 256 10.81 -27.44 18.82
C ALA A 256 10.92 -27.11 17.32
N VAL A 257 11.31 -28.08 16.48
CA VAL A 257 11.39 -27.90 15.02
C VAL A 257 10.03 -27.55 14.40
N GLN A 258 8.95 -28.16 14.89
CA GLN A 258 7.59 -27.82 14.43
C GLN A 258 7.16 -26.41 14.86
N LEU A 259 7.54 -25.99 16.06
CA LEU A 259 7.28 -24.64 16.54
C LEU A 259 8.07 -23.59 15.73
N GLU A 260 9.34 -23.86 15.43
CA GLU A 260 10.15 -23.00 14.55
C GLU A 260 9.59 -22.93 13.12
N ARG A 261 9.07 -24.04 12.60
CA ARG A 261 8.34 -24.05 11.32
C ARG A 261 7.12 -23.14 11.36
N SER A 262 6.36 -23.12 12.46
CA SER A 262 5.21 -22.21 12.62
C SER A 262 5.63 -20.74 12.70
N LEU A 263 6.80 -20.45 13.30
CA LEU A 263 7.37 -19.10 13.32
C LEU A 263 7.72 -18.60 11.91
N ILE A 264 8.17 -19.48 11.01
CA ILE A 264 8.36 -19.15 9.59
C ILE A 264 7.03 -18.74 8.95
N ASP A 265 5.94 -19.50 9.16
CA ASP A 265 4.62 -19.17 8.58
C ASP A 265 4.07 -17.84 9.12
N ASP A 266 4.25 -17.60 10.42
CA ASP A 266 3.83 -16.36 11.07
C ASP A 266 4.63 -15.16 10.57
N THR A 267 5.97 -15.28 10.47
CA THR A 267 6.84 -14.27 9.87
C THR A 267 6.40 -13.97 8.44
N LYS A 268 6.16 -15.01 7.62
CA LYS A 268 5.67 -14.85 6.24
C LYS A 268 4.33 -14.12 6.19
N THR A 269 3.42 -14.41 7.11
CA THR A 269 2.12 -13.73 7.20
C THR A 269 2.31 -12.24 7.45
N VAL A 270 3.11 -11.87 8.45
CA VAL A 270 3.39 -10.46 8.78
C VAL A 270 4.11 -9.75 7.65
N VAL A 271 5.11 -10.39 7.03
CA VAL A 271 5.92 -9.75 5.99
C VAL A 271 5.11 -9.49 4.70
N ASN A 272 4.22 -10.41 4.32
CA ASN A 272 3.37 -10.24 3.15
C ASN A 272 2.22 -9.24 3.39
N GLN A 273 1.67 -9.20 4.60
CA GLN A 273 0.49 -8.40 4.92
C GLN A 273 0.66 -7.60 6.23
N PRO A 274 1.67 -6.71 6.33
CA PRO A 274 2.06 -6.07 7.60
C PRO A 274 1.02 -5.13 8.21
N LEU A 275 0.00 -4.73 7.43
CA LEU A 275 -1.07 -3.84 7.88
C LEU A 275 -2.44 -4.53 7.88
N ASP A 276 -2.49 -5.86 7.73
CA ASP A 276 -3.76 -6.59 7.85
C ASP A 276 -4.27 -6.55 9.30
N LYS A 277 -5.60 -6.60 9.48
CA LYS A 277 -6.26 -6.53 10.79
C LYS A 277 -5.79 -7.61 11.77
N GLY A 278 -5.36 -8.78 11.28
CA GLY A 278 -4.88 -9.88 12.11
C GLY A 278 -3.41 -9.78 12.52
N THR A 279 -2.63 -8.87 11.93
CA THR A 279 -1.16 -8.85 12.05
C THR A 279 -0.69 -8.71 13.49
N ASP A 280 -1.33 -7.86 14.29
CA ASP A 280 -0.95 -7.65 15.69
C ASP A 280 -1.10 -8.94 16.53
N GLU A 281 -2.12 -9.74 16.24
CA GLU A 281 -2.31 -11.04 16.90
C GLU A 281 -1.29 -12.08 16.44
N VAL A 282 -0.84 -12.01 15.17
CA VAL A 282 0.27 -12.82 14.67
C VAL A 282 1.56 -12.46 15.40
N VAL A 283 1.88 -11.18 15.56
CA VAL A 283 3.09 -10.74 16.29
C VAL A 283 3.08 -11.17 17.75
N LYS A 284 1.92 -11.10 18.43
CA LYS A 284 1.77 -11.62 19.80
C LYS A 284 2.01 -13.13 19.86
N ARG A 285 1.48 -13.88 18.88
CA ARG A 285 1.72 -15.32 18.78
C ARG A 285 3.21 -15.62 18.55
N VAL A 286 3.87 -14.88 17.66
CA VAL A 286 5.33 -14.99 17.46
C VAL A 286 6.08 -14.74 18.77
N GLN A 287 5.72 -13.71 19.53
CA GLN A 287 6.32 -13.43 20.83
C GLN A 287 6.15 -14.57 21.84
N ALA A 288 4.97 -15.21 21.88
CA ALA A 288 4.74 -16.36 22.74
C ALA A 288 5.55 -17.58 22.27
N ASN A 289 5.54 -17.85 20.97
CA ASN A 289 6.18 -19.01 20.36
C ASN A 289 7.71 -18.94 20.39
N THR A 290 8.33 -17.75 20.28
CA THR A 290 9.79 -17.61 20.44
C THR A 290 10.25 -17.87 21.87
N LYS A 291 9.41 -17.53 22.86
CA LYS A 291 9.65 -17.86 24.27
C LYS A 291 9.52 -19.37 24.52
N ASP A 292 8.42 -19.98 24.09
CA ASP A 292 8.21 -21.44 24.22
C ASP A 292 9.32 -22.23 23.49
N LEU A 293 9.75 -21.75 22.33
CA LEU A 293 10.87 -22.35 21.59
C LEU A 293 12.17 -22.33 22.38
N ALA A 294 12.53 -21.19 22.98
CA ALA A 294 13.75 -21.06 23.78
C ALA A 294 13.72 -21.97 25.02
N GLU A 295 12.57 -22.08 25.69
CA GLU A 295 12.38 -22.99 26.83
C GLU A 295 12.56 -24.45 26.41
N ARG A 296 11.88 -24.89 25.34
CA ARG A 296 12.00 -26.27 24.82
C ARG A 296 13.40 -26.60 24.34
N ALA A 297 14.04 -25.69 23.60
CA ALA A 297 15.38 -25.89 23.06
C ALA A 297 16.42 -26.02 24.18
N GLY A 298 16.26 -25.27 25.28
CA GLY A 298 17.12 -25.35 26.46
C GLY A 298 17.07 -26.70 27.20
N GLU A 299 15.99 -27.47 27.03
CA GLU A 299 15.86 -28.81 27.63
C GLU A 299 16.44 -29.95 26.78
N ILE A 300 16.85 -29.67 25.53
CA ILE A 300 17.33 -30.71 24.61
C ILE A 300 18.78 -31.09 24.97
N GLN A 301 18.95 -32.30 25.50
CA GLN A 301 20.26 -32.84 25.85
C GLN A 301 20.69 -33.93 24.86
N ILE A 302 21.36 -33.52 23.78
CA ILE A 302 21.94 -34.43 22.79
C ILE A 302 23.45 -34.10 22.66
N PRO A 303 24.35 -35.10 22.72
CA PRO A 303 25.78 -34.84 22.61
C PRO A 303 26.15 -34.16 21.29
N LYS A 304 27.14 -33.25 21.35
CA LYS A 304 27.69 -32.53 20.18
C LYS A 304 26.71 -31.57 19.50
N THR A 305 25.63 -31.19 20.19
CA THR A 305 24.67 -30.20 19.66
C THR A 305 24.38 -29.08 20.66
N ASP A 306 24.10 -27.88 20.15
CA ASP A 306 23.63 -26.72 20.94
C ASP A 306 22.35 -26.10 20.33
N PHE A 307 21.24 -26.84 20.43
CA PHE A 307 19.94 -26.37 19.96
C PHE A 307 19.45 -25.11 20.69
N ALA A 308 19.86 -24.90 21.95
CA ALA A 308 19.48 -23.71 22.71
C ALA A 308 19.98 -22.44 22.02
N THR A 309 21.25 -22.42 21.57
CA THR A 309 21.81 -21.31 20.80
C THR A 309 21.24 -21.26 19.38
N ALA A 310 21.15 -22.42 18.72
CA ALA A 310 20.75 -22.50 17.32
C ALA A 310 19.30 -22.06 17.07
N MET A 311 18.40 -22.24 18.04
CA MET A 311 16.97 -21.89 17.92
C MET A 311 16.59 -20.58 18.64
N GLN A 312 17.58 -19.78 19.08
CA GLN A 312 17.32 -18.53 19.81
C GLN A 312 16.78 -17.43 18.87
N LEU A 313 15.50 -17.07 19.03
CA LEU A 313 14.78 -16.12 18.17
C LEU A 313 14.14 -14.96 18.94
N SER A 314 14.75 -14.52 20.05
CA SER A 314 14.16 -13.52 20.95
C SER A 314 13.94 -12.14 20.32
N ALA A 315 14.74 -11.76 19.31
CA ALA A 315 14.62 -10.47 18.63
C ALA A 315 13.51 -10.43 17.55
N LEU A 316 13.09 -11.60 17.04
CA LEU A 316 12.16 -11.71 15.91
C LEU A 316 10.84 -10.93 16.11
N PRO A 317 10.19 -10.93 17.30
CA PRO A 317 8.96 -10.16 17.49
C PRO A 317 9.17 -8.65 17.31
N ASP A 318 10.31 -8.12 17.75
CA ASP A 318 10.61 -6.69 17.65
C ASP A 318 11.08 -6.32 16.24
N ASP A 319 11.81 -7.21 15.56
CA ASP A 319 12.15 -7.05 14.15
C ASP A 319 10.89 -6.99 13.26
N LEU A 320 9.90 -7.85 13.54
CA LEU A 320 8.60 -7.82 12.84
C LEU A 320 7.83 -6.53 13.13
N LYS A 321 7.81 -6.04 14.38
CA LYS A 321 7.20 -4.74 14.70
C LYS A 321 7.91 -3.60 13.98
N ALA A 322 9.24 -3.64 13.89
CA ALA A 322 10.02 -2.65 13.16
C ALA A 322 9.66 -2.66 11.67
N TYR A 323 9.53 -3.84 11.06
CA TYR A 323 9.06 -3.99 9.68
C TYR A 323 7.67 -3.38 9.46
N ILE A 324 6.70 -3.67 10.35
CA ILE A 324 5.35 -3.09 10.31
C ILE A 324 5.41 -1.56 10.40
N ASN A 325 6.22 -1.02 11.31
CA ASN A 325 6.36 0.43 11.48
C ASN A 325 6.99 1.11 10.26
N LYS A 326 7.97 0.47 9.61
CA LYS A 326 8.51 0.94 8.33
C LYS A 326 7.40 0.99 7.26
N LYS A 327 6.53 -0.02 7.16
CA LYS A 327 5.37 0.03 6.23
C LYS A 327 4.42 1.17 6.54
N LYS A 328 4.08 1.39 7.82
CA LYS A 328 3.23 2.52 8.24
C LYS A 328 3.83 3.86 7.80
N ALA A 329 5.14 4.03 7.96
CA ALA A 329 5.84 5.24 7.52
C ALA A 329 5.81 5.42 6.00
N ILE A 330 5.95 4.35 5.21
CA ILE A 330 5.85 4.40 3.74
C ILE A 330 4.45 4.87 3.30
N GLU A 331 3.38 4.31 3.86
CA GLU A 331 2.02 4.69 3.48
C GLU A 331 1.68 6.12 3.93
N GLU A 332 2.19 6.55 5.09
CA GLU A 332 2.07 7.93 5.55
C GLU A 332 2.77 8.91 4.60
N GLN A 333 4.01 8.62 4.19
CA GLN A 333 4.74 9.46 3.24
C GLN A 333 4.02 9.58 1.90
N LYS A 334 3.48 8.47 1.37
CA LYS A 334 2.67 8.49 0.14
C LYS A 334 1.44 9.37 0.28
N ARG A 335 0.76 9.34 1.43
CA ARG A 335 -0.39 10.21 1.69
C ARG A 335 0.00 11.69 1.70
N ILE A 336 1.04 12.04 2.46
CA ILE A 336 1.53 13.43 2.54
C ILE A 336 1.94 13.95 1.16
N GLU A 337 2.63 13.13 0.37
CA GLU A 337 3.03 13.52 -0.99
C GLU A 337 1.82 13.68 -1.93
N ALA A 338 0.83 12.80 -1.84
CA ALA A 338 -0.40 12.91 -2.61
C ALA A 338 -1.20 14.17 -2.25
N GLU A 339 -1.31 14.50 -0.96
CA GLU A 339 -1.95 15.72 -0.47
C GLU A 339 -1.21 16.97 -0.96
N ARG A 340 0.13 16.99 -0.86
CA ARG A 340 0.96 18.08 -1.40
C ARG A 340 0.75 18.26 -2.89
N ARG A 341 0.76 17.18 -3.66
CA ARG A 341 0.55 17.22 -5.11
C ARG A 341 -0.85 17.71 -5.47
N ALA A 342 -1.88 17.32 -4.71
CA ALA A 342 -3.24 17.82 -4.89
C ALA A 342 -3.32 19.32 -4.61
N ALA A 343 -2.70 19.80 -3.54
CA ALA A 343 -2.63 21.23 -3.20
C ALA A 343 -1.89 22.05 -4.27
N GLU A 344 -0.76 21.55 -4.77
CA GLU A 344 0.00 22.16 -5.87
C GLU A 344 -0.83 22.24 -7.15
N ALA A 345 -1.57 21.17 -7.49
CA ALA A 345 -2.45 21.14 -8.66
C ALA A 345 -3.62 22.13 -8.51
N GLU A 346 -4.21 22.25 -7.33
CA GLU A 346 -5.26 23.23 -7.06
C GLU A 346 -4.74 24.67 -7.15
N ALA A 347 -3.56 24.94 -6.59
CA ALA A 347 -2.91 26.25 -6.67
C ALA A 347 -2.59 26.63 -8.12
N ALA A 348 -2.06 25.69 -8.91
CA ALA A 348 -1.80 25.87 -10.34
C ALA A 348 -3.08 26.13 -11.13
N ARG A 349 -4.18 25.41 -10.83
CA ARG A 349 -5.50 25.65 -11.43
C ARG A 349 -5.98 27.07 -11.16
N LYS A 350 -5.95 27.51 -9.89
CA LYS A 350 -6.35 28.86 -9.49
C LYS A 350 -5.48 29.94 -10.14
N GLN A 351 -4.18 29.70 -10.27
CA GLN A 351 -3.29 30.63 -10.98
C GLN A 351 -3.64 30.72 -12.46
N ALA A 352 -3.87 29.59 -13.14
CA ALA A 352 -4.25 29.58 -14.55
C ALA A 352 -5.57 30.33 -14.81
N ILE A 353 -6.53 30.26 -13.88
CA ILE A 353 -7.78 31.04 -13.95
C ILE A 353 -7.49 32.54 -13.88
N ARG A 354 -6.65 32.98 -12.94
CA ARG A 354 -6.23 34.39 -12.83
C ARG A 354 -5.50 34.86 -14.09
N ASP A 355 -4.61 34.05 -14.63
CA ASP A 355 -3.85 34.39 -15.84
C ASP A 355 -4.78 34.53 -17.06
N ARG A 356 -5.77 33.64 -17.20
CA ARG A 356 -6.80 33.76 -18.27
C ARG A 356 -7.59 35.07 -18.15
N GLN A 357 -7.97 35.45 -16.93
CA GLN A 357 -8.70 36.69 -16.67
C GLN A 357 -7.85 37.93 -16.98
N ALA A 358 -6.59 37.93 -16.52
CA ALA A 358 -5.65 39.01 -16.81
C ALA A 358 -5.38 39.15 -18.32
N ALA A 359 -5.16 38.03 -19.01
CA ALA A 359 -4.97 38.01 -20.47
C ALA A 359 -6.21 38.50 -21.22
N ARG A 360 -7.42 38.14 -20.77
CA ARG A 360 -8.67 38.65 -21.34
C ARG A 360 -8.79 40.17 -21.18
N ASN A 361 -8.57 40.68 -19.97
CA ASN A 361 -8.62 42.12 -19.72
C ASN A 361 -7.57 42.87 -20.56
N GLN A 362 -6.38 42.31 -20.72
CA GLN A 362 -5.35 42.89 -21.58
C GLN A 362 -5.78 42.95 -23.06
N ARG A 363 -6.38 41.88 -23.59
CA ARG A 363 -6.92 41.89 -24.97
C ARG A 363 -7.98 42.97 -25.17
N ILE A 364 -8.84 43.21 -24.17
CA ILE A 364 -9.86 44.27 -24.25
C ILE A 364 -9.19 45.65 -24.24
N ILE A 365 -8.17 45.86 -23.39
CA ILE A 365 -7.40 47.12 -23.34
C ILE A 365 -6.76 47.42 -24.69
N ASP A 366 -6.16 46.42 -25.32
CA ASP A 366 -5.44 46.60 -26.58
C ASP A 366 -6.39 46.86 -27.76
N ALA A 367 -7.62 46.32 -27.70
CA ALA A 367 -8.60 46.43 -28.77
C ALA A 367 -9.61 47.59 -28.60
N SER A 368 -9.86 48.07 -27.38
CA SER A 368 -10.94 49.02 -27.11
C SER A 368 -10.55 50.48 -27.38
N ASN A 369 -11.44 51.17 -28.10
CA ASN A 369 -11.40 52.62 -28.32
C ASN A 369 -12.47 53.36 -27.49
N GLY A 370 -13.18 52.66 -26.61
CA GLY A 370 -14.27 53.17 -25.76
C GLY A 370 -13.96 53.04 -24.27
N VAL A 371 -14.98 53.25 -23.43
CA VAL A 371 -14.87 52.98 -21.99
C VAL A 371 -15.30 51.56 -21.70
N GLU A 372 -14.47 50.83 -20.94
CA GLU A 372 -14.75 49.45 -20.53
C GLU A 372 -14.69 49.32 -19.02
N PHE A 373 -15.53 48.47 -18.45
CA PHE A 373 -15.35 47.99 -17.08
C PHE A 373 -14.68 46.61 -17.11
N LEU A 374 -13.48 46.52 -16.53
CA LEU A 374 -12.67 45.31 -16.52
C LEU A 374 -12.64 44.72 -15.11
N ALA A 375 -13.38 43.63 -14.92
CA ALA A 375 -13.43 42.93 -13.64
C ALA A 375 -12.11 42.21 -13.35
N THR A 376 -11.62 42.34 -12.12
CA THR A 376 -10.43 41.66 -11.60
C THR A 376 -10.78 40.60 -10.55
N SER A 377 -11.94 40.71 -9.91
CA SER A 377 -12.49 39.64 -9.07
C SER A 377 -14.01 39.69 -9.04
N VAL A 378 -14.63 38.52 -8.88
CA VAL A 378 -16.06 38.36 -8.60
C VAL A 378 -16.18 37.46 -7.37
N ARG A 379 -16.89 37.92 -6.34
CA ARG A 379 -17.12 37.17 -5.10
C ARG A 379 -18.60 37.05 -4.83
N ARG A 380 -19.05 35.84 -4.51
CA ARG A 380 -20.39 35.60 -3.96
C ARG A 380 -20.39 36.02 -2.49
N THR A 381 -21.23 36.99 -2.14
CA THR A 381 -21.35 37.49 -0.75
C THR A 381 -22.65 37.05 -0.07
N SER A 382 -23.65 36.63 -0.85
CA SER A 382 -24.87 35.99 -0.34
C SER A 382 -25.44 35.00 -1.37
N ALA A 383 -26.60 34.41 -1.09
CA ALA A 383 -27.29 33.53 -2.03
C ALA A 383 -27.67 34.22 -3.35
N ASN A 384 -27.83 35.55 -3.36
CA ASN A 384 -28.31 36.33 -4.49
C ASN A 384 -27.47 37.58 -4.77
N ARG A 385 -26.28 37.73 -4.16
CA ARG A 385 -25.40 38.88 -4.36
C ARG A 385 -24.00 38.49 -4.84
N LEU A 386 -23.54 39.18 -5.88
CA LEU A 386 -22.14 39.20 -6.33
C LEU A 386 -21.54 40.58 -6.07
N ASP A 387 -20.36 40.60 -5.45
CA ASP A 387 -19.50 41.78 -5.39
C ASP A 387 -18.41 41.63 -6.46
N ILE A 388 -18.18 42.68 -7.24
CA ILE A 388 -17.32 42.69 -8.42
C ILE A 388 -16.30 43.80 -8.24
N ASP A 389 -15.04 43.44 -8.07
CA ASP A 389 -13.95 44.41 -8.08
C ASP A 389 -13.38 44.52 -9.49
N GLY A 390 -13.06 45.73 -9.90
CA GLY A 390 -12.48 46.00 -11.20
C GLY A 390 -12.05 47.45 -11.35
N TYR A 391 -11.92 47.88 -12.60
CA TYR A 391 -11.65 49.28 -12.93
C TYR A 391 -12.31 49.65 -14.24
N PHE A 392 -12.68 50.93 -14.35
CA PHE A 392 -12.97 51.54 -15.63
C PHE A 392 -11.67 51.86 -16.36
N TYR A 393 -11.59 51.43 -17.62
CA TYR A 393 -10.52 51.77 -18.54
C TYR A 393 -11.02 52.76 -19.58
N ASN A 394 -10.29 53.86 -19.78
CA ASN A 394 -10.60 54.83 -20.82
C ASN A 394 -9.81 54.52 -22.09
N GLY A 395 -10.37 53.73 -22.99
CA GLY A 395 -9.80 53.46 -24.31
C GLY A 395 -9.93 54.62 -25.30
N SER A 396 -10.73 55.65 -24.98
CA SER A 396 -11.00 56.79 -25.86
C SER A 396 -9.84 57.81 -25.91
N TYR A 397 -9.95 58.77 -26.82
CA TYR A 397 -8.94 59.81 -27.03
C TYR A 397 -9.04 61.01 -26.09
N ASN A 398 -10.13 61.13 -25.32
CA ASN A 398 -10.38 62.29 -24.46
C ASN A 398 -10.54 61.88 -22.99
N SER A 399 -10.28 62.81 -22.08
CA SER A 399 -10.54 62.58 -20.65
C SER A 399 -12.04 62.43 -20.37
N ILE A 400 -12.38 61.57 -19.42
CA ILE A 400 -13.77 61.21 -19.10
C ILE A 400 -14.09 61.60 -17.67
N GLN A 401 -15.27 62.17 -17.47
CA GLN A 401 -15.76 62.62 -16.17
C GLN A 401 -16.54 61.54 -15.41
N LYS A 402 -17.43 60.83 -16.11
CA LYS A 402 -18.35 59.87 -15.52
C LYS A 402 -18.86 58.84 -16.53
N VAL A 403 -19.29 57.69 -16.02
CA VAL A 403 -20.10 56.69 -16.73
C VAL A 403 -21.53 56.81 -16.22
N SER A 404 -22.47 57.11 -17.11
CA SER A 404 -23.88 57.35 -16.76
C SER A 404 -24.73 56.10 -16.83
N SER A 405 -24.39 55.16 -17.71
CA SER A 405 -25.02 53.84 -17.73
C SER A 405 -24.14 52.78 -18.39
N MET A 406 -24.38 51.52 -18.04
CA MET A 406 -23.78 50.35 -18.69
C MET A 406 -24.60 49.08 -18.43
N THR A 407 -24.36 48.05 -19.22
CA THR A 407 -24.85 46.68 -18.98
C THR A 407 -23.66 45.76 -18.71
N LEU A 408 -23.64 45.08 -17.56
CA LEU A 408 -22.67 44.03 -17.26
C LEU A 408 -23.26 42.67 -17.58
N ASN A 409 -22.62 41.93 -18.49
CA ASN A 409 -22.92 40.53 -18.75
C ASN A 409 -21.97 39.68 -17.92
N ILE A 410 -22.50 38.81 -17.06
CA ILE A 410 -21.73 37.99 -16.14
C ILE A 410 -22.00 36.52 -16.43
N THR A 411 -20.94 35.77 -16.70
CA THR A 411 -20.97 34.32 -16.83
C THR A 411 -20.04 33.71 -15.78
N LEU A 412 -20.54 32.73 -15.03
CA LEU A 412 -19.78 32.02 -14.01
C LEU A 412 -19.60 30.56 -14.41
N TYR A 413 -18.41 30.03 -14.10
CA TYR A 413 -18.01 28.67 -14.42
C TYR A 413 -17.60 27.94 -13.15
N ASN A 414 -17.89 26.65 -13.10
CA ASN A 414 -17.41 25.76 -12.06
C ASN A 414 -16.75 24.55 -12.73
N ASN A 415 -15.45 24.36 -12.51
CA ASN A 415 -14.66 23.32 -13.17
C ASN A 415 -14.80 23.35 -14.70
N GLY A 416 -14.86 24.55 -15.28
CA GLY A 416 -14.97 24.78 -16.73
C GLY A 416 -16.38 24.64 -17.31
N ALA A 417 -17.36 24.15 -16.55
CA ALA A 417 -18.76 24.15 -16.98
C ALA A 417 -19.41 25.50 -16.67
N GLN A 418 -20.13 26.08 -17.62
CA GLN A 418 -20.95 27.27 -17.36
C GLN A 418 -22.08 26.89 -16.41
N VAL A 419 -22.14 27.55 -15.25
CA VAL A 419 -23.14 27.29 -14.20
C VAL A 419 -24.13 28.45 -14.02
N TYR A 420 -23.77 29.65 -14.46
CA TYR A 420 -24.59 30.85 -14.33
C TYR A 420 -24.30 31.80 -15.50
N SER A 421 -25.33 32.47 -16.02
CA SER A 421 -25.16 33.56 -16.96
C SER A 421 -26.34 34.52 -16.85
N ASP A 422 -26.07 35.81 -16.67
CA ASP A 422 -27.09 36.85 -16.58
C ASP A 422 -26.52 38.23 -16.94
N HIS A 423 -27.37 39.24 -17.05
CA HIS A 423 -27.01 40.61 -17.37
C HIS A 423 -27.64 41.62 -16.38
N PHE A 424 -26.88 42.65 -16.06
CA PHE A 424 -27.24 43.63 -15.03
C PHE A 424 -27.09 45.04 -15.54
N TYR A 425 -28.14 45.84 -15.34
CA TYR A 425 -28.17 47.23 -15.79
C TYR A 425 -27.73 48.18 -14.68
N PHE A 426 -26.84 49.10 -15.01
CA PHE A 426 -26.42 50.20 -14.17
C PHE A 426 -26.89 51.50 -14.82
N TYR A 427 -27.76 52.24 -14.13
CA TYR A 427 -28.32 53.52 -14.62
C TYR A 427 -27.93 54.74 -13.77
N ASN A 428 -26.98 54.56 -12.84
CA ASN A 428 -26.53 55.61 -11.94
C ASN A 428 -25.22 56.21 -12.44
N ASP A 429 -25.08 57.53 -12.30
CA ASP A 429 -23.85 58.25 -12.58
C ASP A 429 -22.71 57.77 -11.66
N MET A 430 -21.71 57.11 -12.25
CA MET A 430 -20.45 56.75 -11.61
C MET A 430 -19.41 57.81 -11.98
N TYR A 431 -19.11 58.71 -11.05
CA TYR A 431 -18.12 59.76 -11.24
C TYR A 431 -16.70 59.20 -11.14
N LEU A 432 -15.90 59.41 -12.19
CA LEU A 432 -14.54 58.87 -12.32
C LEU A 432 -13.45 59.94 -12.12
N GLY A 433 -13.84 61.19 -11.81
CA GLY A 433 -12.92 62.32 -11.77
C GLY A 433 -12.45 62.70 -13.19
N SER A 434 -11.21 63.16 -13.36
CA SER A 434 -10.62 63.39 -14.69
C SER A 434 -9.86 62.14 -15.14
N LEU A 435 -10.57 61.10 -15.56
CA LEU A 435 -9.94 59.87 -16.04
C LEU A 435 -9.30 60.11 -17.41
N SER A 436 -7.97 60.18 -17.45
CA SER A 436 -7.19 60.46 -18.66
C SER A 436 -7.35 59.38 -19.74
N PRO A 437 -7.07 59.69 -21.02
CA PRO A 437 -6.92 58.69 -22.07
C PRO A 437 -5.95 57.59 -21.64
N LYS A 438 -6.33 56.34 -21.89
CA LYS A 438 -5.62 55.12 -21.48
C LYS A 438 -5.44 54.96 -19.96
N GLY A 439 -6.07 55.82 -19.16
CA GLY A 439 -6.10 55.75 -17.70
C GLY A 439 -7.03 54.67 -17.18
N ARG A 440 -6.86 54.34 -15.90
CA ARG A 440 -7.70 53.38 -15.15
C ARG A 440 -8.22 54.02 -13.87
N GLN A 441 -9.47 53.75 -13.52
CA GLN A 441 -10.07 54.14 -12.25
C GLN A 441 -10.73 52.94 -11.58
N ASN A 442 -10.23 52.56 -10.41
CA ASN A 442 -10.75 51.42 -9.66
C ASN A 442 -12.20 51.66 -9.25
N GLN A 443 -13.01 50.61 -9.37
CA GLN A 443 -14.41 50.64 -8.96
C GLN A 443 -14.83 49.25 -8.48
N SER A 444 -15.43 49.21 -7.30
CA SER A 444 -16.18 48.04 -6.84
C SER A 444 -17.65 48.25 -7.15
N LEU A 445 -18.25 47.21 -7.72
CA LEU A 445 -19.66 47.14 -8.08
C LEU A 445 -20.28 45.95 -7.37
N TRP A 446 -21.59 45.93 -7.27
CA TRP A 446 -22.32 44.76 -6.80
C TRP A 446 -23.59 44.61 -7.61
N VAL A 447 -24.03 43.37 -7.75
CA VAL A 447 -25.29 43.03 -8.40
C VAL A 447 -26.07 42.08 -7.50
N THR A 448 -27.39 42.21 -7.54
CA THR A 448 -28.31 41.28 -6.89
C THR A 448 -29.18 40.62 -7.93
N THR A 449 -29.28 39.30 -7.86
CA THR A 449 -30.13 38.50 -8.74
C THR A 449 -31.59 38.60 -8.30
N ASN A 450 -32.52 38.54 -9.26
CA ASN A 450 -33.96 38.58 -8.99
C ASN A 450 -34.49 37.22 -8.51
N GLY A 451 -34.03 36.77 -7.35
CA GLY A 451 -34.49 35.53 -6.70
C GLY A 451 -33.82 34.25 -7.19
N GLN A 452 -32.98 34.29 -8.22
CA GLN A 452 -32.17 33.13 -8.64
C GLN A 452 -30.96 32.97 -7.70
N SER A 453 -30.78 31.78 -7.14
CA SER A 453 -29.59 31.52 -6.32
C SER A 453 -28.33 31.46 -7.19
N ILE A 454 -27.28 32.16 -6.77
CA ILE A 454 -25.95 32.10 -7.39
C ILE A 454 -25.28 30.78 -6.99
N PRO A 455 -24.89 29.93 -7.96
CA PRO A 455 -24.20 28.67 -7.68
C PRO A 455 -22.76 28.89 -7.20
N GLU A 456 -22.11 27.84 -6.70
CA GLU A 456 -20.66 27.86 -6.52
C GLU A 456 -19.95 27.94 -7.87
N PHE A 457 -18.88 28.73 -7.93
CA PHE A 457 -18.08 28.97 -9.12
C PHE A 457 -16.61 29.14 -8.74
N ASP A 458 -15.70 28.82 -9.67
CA ASP A 458 -14.26 29.04 -9.51
C ASP A 458 -13.67 29.94 -10.60
N GLU A 459 -14.41 30.24 -11.67
CA GLU A 459 -14.02 31.14 -12.75
C GLU A 459 -15.18 32.06 -13.17
N PHE A 460 -14.85 33.25 -13.65
CA PHE A 460 -15.82 34.24 -14.10
C PHE A 460 -15.40 34.93 -15.41
N GLU A 461 -16.41 35.39 -16.12
CA GLU A 461 -16.31 36.30 -17.24
C GLU A 461 -17.29 37.46 -17.04
N VAL A 462 -16.79 38.68 -17.17
CA VAL A 462 -17.59 39.91 -17.05
C VAL A 462 -17.27 40.78 -18.25
N ASN A 463 -18.30 41.16 -18.99
CA ASN A 463 -18.18 42.02 -20.16
C ASN A 463 -19.12 43.24 -20.01
N SER A 464 -18.57 44.44 -20.09
CA SER A 464 -19.36 45.68 -20.21
C SER A 464 -19.85 45.90 -21.63
N THR A 465 -21.10 46.30 -21.77
CA THR A 465 -21.72 46.68 -23.04
C THR A 465 -22.62 47.90 -22.84
N ASN A 466 -22.97 48.59 -23.92
CA ASN A 466 -23.83 49.79 -23.87
C ASN A 466 -23.34 50.84 -22.86
N VAL A 467 -22.02 51.06 -22.81
CA VAL A 467 -21.41 51.99 -21.86
C VAL A 467 -21.63 53.41 -22.38
N HIS A 468 -22.33 54.24 -21.60
CA HIS A 468 -22.54 55.66 -21.90
C HIS A 468 -21.71 56.51 -20.95
N TRP A 469 -20.86 57.38 -21.48
CA TRP A 469 -19.96 58.24 -20.70
C TRP A 469 -20.05 59.72 -21.11
N THR A 470 -19.58 60.60 -20.23
CA THR A 470 -19.47 62.05 -20.47
C THR A 470 -18.01 62.47 -20.46
N TYR A 471 -17.60 63.24 -21.46
CA TYR A 471 -16.25 63.82 -21.52
C TYR A 471 -16.04 64.89 -20.46
N TRP A 472 -14.81 64.97 -19.95
CA TRP A 472 -14.39 66.09 -19.11
C TRP A 472 -14.40 67.37 -19.94
N ARG A 473 -15.19 68.36 -19.53
CA ARG A 473 -15.16 69.70 -20.15
C ARG A 473 -14.16 70.56 -19.40
N ASN A 474 -13.13 71.01 -20.11
CA ASN A 474 -12.31 72.13 -19.65
C ASN A 474 -13.22 73.37 -19.69
N PHE A 475 -13.52 73.95 -18.53
CA PHE A 475 -14.15 75.27 -18.44
C PHE A 475 -13.09 76.35 -18.61
#